data_AF-A0A9Q3DB97-F1
#
_entry.id   AF-A0A9Q3DB97-F1
#
_cell.length_a   1.000
_cell.length_b   1.000
_cell.length_c   1.000
_cell.angle_alpha   90.00
_cell.angle_beta   90.00
_cell.angle_gamma   90.00
#
_symmetry.space_group_name_H-M   'P 1'
#
loop_
_entity.id
_entity.type
_entity.pdbx_description
1 polymer ?
#
loop_
_entity_poly.entity_id
_entity_poly.type
_entity_poly.pdbx_seq_one_letter_code
_entity_poly.pdbx_strand_id
1 'polypeptide(L)'
;MPQDTANRNLCRHSQDAQVFLVTPTRGMAYIHGTPKKMTFCIDNAQNSLIINSEAHCSIVARNYLDNRFPNWEKHLLATKAASFKSASGKMTSIGTIIKEIVIPHRKGNIRLNLEFVVLDDAHIQGFLLGTDYERIYGIDIYNSKNRNITIGTNKEKKLYLIFTKYLPMIHCRSYLMNSERASLALPSPANKN
;
A
#
# COMPACT_ATOMS: atom_id res chain seq x y z
N MET A 1 -29.07 -2.10 16.53
CA MET A 1 -29.42 -3.05 17.60
C MET A 1 -28.34 -4.13 17.65
N PRO A 2 -27.72 -4.41 18.80
CA PRO A 2 -26.83 -5.57 18.93
C PRO A 2 -27.67 -6.84 18.93
N GLN A 3 -27.25 -7.87 18.19
CA GLN A 3 -27.91 -9.17 18.27
C GLN A 3 -27.31 -9.98 19.43
N ASP A 4 -28.15 -10.30 20.41
CA ASP A 4 -27.85 -11.26 21.48
C ASP A 4 -27.65 -12.65 20.88
N THR A 5 -26.42 -13.14 20.86
CA THR A 5 -26.08 -14.49 20.37
C THR A 5 -25.97 -15.47 21.52
N ALA A 6 -27.11 -15.85 22.09
CA ALA A 6 -27.24 -17.10 22.82
C ALA A 6 -28.17 -18.02 22.02
N ASN A 7 -27.69 -18.64 20.94
CA ASN A 7 -28.53 -19.58 20.21
C ASN A 7 -27.75 -20.73 19.58
N ARG A 8 -27.97 -21.95 20.12
CA ARG A 8 -27.36 -23.23 19.71
C ARG A 8 -27.84 -23.75 18.34
N ASN A 9 -28.30 -22.88 17.43
CA ASN A 9 -28.98 -23.23 16.18
C ASN A 9 -28.43 -22.53 14.91
N LEU A 10 -27.25 -21.91 14.96
CA LEU A 10 -26.72 -21.10 13.84
C LEU A 10 -26.62 -21.82 12.48
N CYS A 11 -26.49 -23.15 12.44
CA CYS A 11 -26.22 -23.89 11.19
C CYS A 11 -27.46 -24.37 10.43
N ARG A 12 -28.69 -24.22 10.96
CA ARG A 12 -29.91 -24.77 10.34
C ARG A 12 -30.33 -24.05 9.04
N HIS A 13 -29.85 -22.83 8.83
CA HIS A 13 -30.10 -22.04 7.62
C HIS A 13 -28.77 -21.63 6.97
N SER A 14 -27.95 -22.62 6.64
CA SER A 14 -26.72 -22.41 5.89
C SER A 14 -26.98 -22.55 4.39
N GLN A 15 -26.32 -21.71 3.60
CA GLN A 15 -26.25 -21.81 2.15
C GLN A 15 -24.79 -21.82 1.75
N ASP A 16 -24.45 -22.62 0.74
CA ASP A 16 -23.10 -22.60 0.17
C ASP A 16 -22.79 -21.23 -0.44
N ALA A 17 -21.60 -20.73 -0.17
CA ALA A 17 -21.10 -19.52 -0.80
C ALA A 17 -20.90 -19.76 -2.30
N GLN A 18 -21.25 -18.77 -3.13
CA GLN A 18 -20.99 -18.85 -4.57
C GLN A 18 -19.48 -18.78 -4.86
N VAL A 19 -18.98 -19.80 -5.56
CA VAL A 19 -17.60 -19.82 -6.06
C VAL A 19 -17.48 -18.87 -7.25
N PHE A 20 -16.63 -17.85 -7.11
CA PHE A 20 -16.56 -16.75 -8.08
C PHE A 20 -15.56 -16.99 -9.25
N LEU A 21 -14.52 -17.83 -9.07
CA LEU A 21 -13.45 -18.02 -10.07
C LEU A 21 -13.29 -19.48 -10.51
N VAL A 22 -12.80 -20.32 -9.61
CA VAL A 22 -12.52 -21.73 -9.89
C VAL A 22 -12.72 -22.51 -8.61
N THR A 23 -13.36 -23.67 -8.72
CA THR A 23 -13.37 -24.65 -7.64
C THR A 23 -12.00 -25.33 -7.65
N PRO A 24 -11.16 -25.11 -6.62
CA PRO A 24 -9.85 -25.74 -6.60
C PRO A 24 -10.01 -27.26 -6.54
N THR A 25 -9.07 -28.00 -7.14
CA THR A 25 -8.96 -29.43 -6.87
C THR A 25 -8.88 -29.64 -5.36
N ARG A 26 -9.52 -30.69 -4.85
CA ARG A 26 -9.55 -30.98 -3.41
C ARG A 26 -8.14 -30.96 -2.84
N GLY A 27 -7.94 -30.17 -1.78
CA GLY A 27 -6.64 -29.98 -1.13
C GLY A 27 -5.70 -28.97 -1.80
N MET A 28 -6.05 -28.43 -2.98
CA MET A 28 -5.18 -27.53 -3.76
C MET A 28 -5.64 -26.06 -3.72
N ALA A 29 -6.43 -25.65 -2.73
CA ALA A 29 -6.87 -24.25 -2.64
C ALA A 29 -5.70 -23.26 -2.50
N TYR A 30 -4.60 -23.67 -1.87
CA TYR A 30 -3.44 -22.82 -1.59
C TYR A 30 -2.72 -22.32 -2.84
N ILE A 31 -2.79 -23.03 -3.98
CA ILE A 31 -2.14 -22.59 -5.23
C ILE A 31 -2.87 -21.45 -5.95
N HIS A 32 -4.12 -21.18 -5.57
CA HIS A 32 -4.92 -20.11 -6.16
C HIS A 32 -4.73 -18.77 -5.44
N GLY A 33 -4.00 -18.76 -4.32
CA GLY A 33 -3.64 -17.54 -3.60
C GLY A 33 -2.70 -16.68 -4.43
N THR A 34 -3.04 -15.40 -4.57
CA THR A 34 -2.12 -14.38 -5.09
C THR A 34 -1.85 -13.34 -4.00
N PRO A 35 -0.61 -12.84 -3.86
CA PRO A 35 -0.30 -11.79 -2.90
C PRO A 35 -1.01 -10.48 -3.26
N LYS A 36 -1.44 -9.73 -2.24
CA LYS A 36 -2.05 -8.40 -2.39
C LYS A 36 -0.95 -7.34 -2.63
N LYS A 37 -0.24 -7.43 -3.75
CA LYS A 37 0.95 -6.60 -4.07
C LYS A 37 0.69 -5.54 -5.15
N MET A 38 0.82 -4.27 -4.84
CA MET A 38 0.70 -3.17 -5.81
C MET A 38 2.06 -2.52 -6.10
N THR A 39 2.15 -1.80 -7.21
CA THR A 39 3.33 -1.00 -7.55
C THR A 39 3.00 0.48 -7.47
N PHE A 40 4.00 1.25 -7.07
CA PHE A 40 3.89 2.69 -6.88
C PHE A 40 5.27 3.33 -7.10
N CYS A 41 5.33 4.65 -7.19
CA CYS A 41 6.57 5.38 -7.31
C CYS A 41 6.92 6.13 -6.00
N ILE A 42 8.19 6.10 -5.59
CA ILE A 42 8.81 7.01 -4.63
C ILE A 42 10.00 7.62 -5.34
N ASP A 43 10.20 8.94 -5.29
CA ASP A 43 11.34 9.61 -5.92
C ASP A 43 11.53 9.19 -7.39
N ASN A 44 10.39 9.02 -8.11
CA ASN A 44 10.31 8.54 -9.49
C ASN A 44 10.83 7.11 -9.75
N ALA A 45 11.18 6.36 -8.70
CA ALA A 45 11.55 4.95 -8.77
C ALA A 45 10.35 4.06 -8.44
N GLN A 46 10.15 3.00 -9.24
CA GLN A 46 9.12 2.02 -8.96
C GLN A 46 9.51 1.17 -7.75
N ASN A 47 8.54 1.00 -6.84
CA ASN A 47 8.63 0.20 -5.63
C ASN A 47 7.40 -0.69 -5.51
N SER A 48 7.46 -1.69 -4.64
CA SER A 48 6.34 -2.57 -4.36
C SER A 48 5.78 -2.41 -2.96
N LEU A 49 4.45 -2.42 -2.87
CA LEU A 49 3.69 -2.36 -1.63
C LEU A 49 2.91 -3.65 -1.48
N ILE A 50 3.05 -4.31 -0.33
CA ILE A 50 2.20 -5.44 0.07
C ILE A 50 1.11 -4.87 0.98
N ILE A 51 -0.15 -5.09 0.62
CA ILE A 51 -1.28 -4.73 1.48
C ILE A 51 -1.59 -5.93 2.39
N ASN A 52 -1.41 -5.76 3.69
CA ASN A 52 -1.59 -6.81 4.67
C ASN A 52 -2.55 -6.36 5.79
N SER A 53 -3.82 -6.74 5.63
CA SER A 53 -4.88 -6.43 6.58
C SER A 53 -4.71 -7.13 7.95
N GLU A 54 -3.76 -8.05 8.10
CA GLU A 54 -3.39 -8.65 9.38
C GLU A 54 -2.28 -7.87 10.10
N ALA A 55 -1.64 -6.91 9.43
CA ALA A 55 -0.65 -6.04 10.04
C ALA A 55 -1.36 -4.83 10.66
N HIS A 56 -1.11 -4.60 11.94
CA HIS A 56 -1.67 -3.44 12.65
C HIS A 56 -1.12 -2.10 12.11
N CYS A 57 0.14 -2.08 11.67
CA CYS A 57 0.80 -0.89 11.19
C CYS A 57 1.57 -1.14 9.90
N SER A 58 1.83 -0.06 9.17
CA SER A 58 2.65 -0.03 7.98
C SER A 58 4.12 -0.05 8.34
N ILE A 59 4.89 -0.90 7.66
CA ILE A 59 6.29 -1.15 7.98
C ILE A 59 7.16 -1.19 6.72
N VAL A 60 8.46 -1.03 6.93
CA VAL A 60 9.48 -1.29 5.92
C VAL A 60 10.71 -1.92 6.57
N ALA A 61 11.35 -2.84 5.86
CA ALA A 61 12.56 -3.47 6.35
C ALA A 61 13.77 -2.56 6.15
N ARG A 62 14.66 -2.50 7.14
CA ARG A 62 15.91 -1.73 7.07
C ARG A 62 16.74 -2.11 5.84
N ASN A 63 16.97 -3.42 5.65
CA ASN A 63 17.77 -3.91 4.53
C ASN A 63 17.22 -3.50 3.16
N TYR A 64 15.91 -3.33 3.03
CA TYR A 64 15.29 -2.83 1.80
C TYR A 64 15.59 -1.35 1.60
N LEU A 65 15.55 -0.55 2.68
CA LEU A 65 15.93 0.86 2.63
C LEU A 65 17.41 1.05 2.31
N ASP A 66 18.31 0.31 2.98
CA ASP A 66 19.76 0.37 2.75
C ASP A 66 20.10 0.14 1.27
N ASN A 67 19.40 -0.81 0.62
CA ASN A 67 19.63 -1.15 -0.77
C ASN A 67 18.99 -0.17 -1.77
N ARG A 68 17.95 0.57 -1.37
CA ARG A 68 17.09 1.30 -2.33
C ARG A 68 17.09 2.82 -2.16
N PHE A 69 17.34 3.32 -0.96
CA PHE A 69 17.21 4.73 -0.60
C PHE A 69 18.47 5.22 0.12
N PRO A 70 19.47 5.76 -0.61
CA PRO A 70 20.68 6.27 0.02
C PRO A 70 20.38 7.34 1.07
N ASN A 71 21.06 7.28 2.22
CA ASN A 71 20.90 8.23 3.34
C ASN A 71 19.48 8.30 3.94
N TRP A 72 18.68 7.23 3.82
CA TRP A 72 17.33 7.21 4.42
C TRP A 72 17.36 7.45 5.93
N GLU A 73 18.46 7.09 6.59
CA GLU A 73 18.68 7.25 8.03
C GLU A 73 18.61 8.72 8.47
N LYS A 74 18.96 9.66 7.58
CA LYS A 74 18.85 11.11 7.87
C LYS A 74 17.41 11.58 8.05
N HIS A 75 16.46 10.80 7.57
CA HIS A 75 15.03 11.04 7.67
C HIS A 75 14.36 10.19 8.75
N LEU A 76 15.15 9.46 9.54
CA LEU A 76 14.65 8.61 10.61
C LEU A 76 14.15 9.45 11.77
N LEU A 77 12.89 9.25 12.12
CA LEU A 77 12.24 9.84 13.28
C LEU A 77 12.25 8.84 14.43
N ALA A 78 12.35 9.34 15.66
CA ALA A 78 12.28 8.51 16.85
C ALA A 78 10.87 7.92 17.00
N THR A 79 10.78 6.59 17.14
CA THR A 79 9.51 5.94 17.48
C THR A 79 9.22 6.11 18.97
N LYS A 80 7.95 6.30 19.33
CA LYS A 80 7.52 6.10 20.73
C LYS A 80 7.82 4.66 21.15
N ALA A 81 8.05 4.44 22.45
CA ALA A 81 8.26 3.10 22.98
C ALA A 81 7.06 2.20 22.62
N ALA A 82 7.26 1.28 21.68
CA ALA A 82 6.25 0.36 21.17
C ALA A 82 6.87 -1.02 20.98
N SER A 83 6.11 -2.08 21.30
CA SER A 83 6.53 -3.46 21.10
C SER A 83 5.93 -4.00 19.82
N PHE A 84 6.78 -4.34 18.84
CA PHE A 84 6.36 -4.96 17.60
C PHE A 84 6.51 -6.48 17.68
N LYS A 85 5.55 -7.21 17.09
CA LYS A 85 5.53 -8.67 17.05
C LYS A 85 5.11 -9.15 15.67
N SER A 86 5.75 -10.21 15.21
CA SER A 86 5.37 -11.00 14.04
C SER A 86 4.95 -12.40 14.49
N ALA A 87 4.59 -13.25 13.52
CA ALA A 87 4.33 -14.67 13.77
C ALA A 87 5.55 -15.41 14.33
N SER A 88 6.77 -14.94 14.07
CA SER A 88 8.02 -15.57 14.53
C SER A 88 8.55 -14.99 15.84
N GLY A 89 7.90 -13.97 16.41
CA GLY A 89 8.27 -13.42 17.71
C GLY A 89 8.36 -11.90 17.74
N LYS A 90 9.17 -11.38 18.66
CA LYS A 90 9.38 -9.94 18.85
C LYS A 90 10.20 -9.37 17.69
N MET A 91 9.89 -8.15 17.29
CA MET A 91 10.62 -7.41 16.26
C MET A 91 11.32 -6.17 16.84
N THR A 92 12.39 -5.75 16.17
CA THR A 92 13.23 -4.61 16.58
C THR A 92 12.95 -3.40 15.69
N SER A 93 12.29 -2.38 16.24
CA SER A 93 12.07 -1.11 15.54
C SER A 93 13.21 -0.14 15.80
N ILE A 94 13.67 0.54 14.75
CA ILE A 94 14.74 1.55 14.85
C ILE A 94 14.26 2.99 14.70
N GLY A 95 13.05 3.19 14.18
CA GLY A 95 12.45 4.51 14.01
C GLY A 95 11.24 4.45 13.08
N THR A 96 10.75 5.62 12.68
CA THR A 96 9.79 5.76 11.59
C THR A 96 10.35 6.64 10.47
N ILE A 97 9.88 6.40 9.25
CA ILE A 97 10.17 7.28 8.11
C ILE A 97 8.86 7.67 7.43
N ILE A 98 8.81 8.88 6.89
CA ILE A 98 7.68 9.35 6.09
C ILE A 98 8.10 9.32 4.61
N LYS A 99 7.25 8.73 3.76
CA LYS A 99 7.44 8.71 2.31
C LYS A 99 6.17 9.15 1.59
N GLU A 100 6.33 10.07 0.66
CA GLU A 100 5.30 10.34 -0.35
C GLU A 100 5.33 9.21 -1.38
N ILE A 101 4.19 8.56 -1.56
CA ILE A 101 4.02 7.52 -2.58
C ILE A 101 3.06 8.01 -3.66
N VAL A 102 3.43 7.77 -4.92
CA VAL A 102 2.62 8.12 -6.08
C VAL A 102 2.11 6.84 -6.74
N ILE A 103 0.79 6.70 -6.85
CA ILE A 103 0.14 5.59 -7.54
C ILE A 103 -0.36 6.09 -8.89
N PRO A 104 0.19 5.60 -10.00
CA PRO A 104 -0.28 5.98 -11.32
C PRO A 104 -1.73 5.54 -11.56
N HIS A 105 -2.56 6.46 -12.05
CA HIS A 105 -3.96 6.18 -12.32
C HIS A 105 -4.46 6.98 -13.54
N ARG A 106 -5.38 6.37 -14.31
CA ARG A 106 -5.79 6.88 -15.63
C ARG A 106 -6.46 8.25 -15.58
N LYS A 107 -7.11 8.61 -14.47
CA LYS A 107 -7.77 9.91 -14.29
C LYS A 107 -6.88 10.95 -13.59
N GLY A 108 -5.59 10.69 -13.49
CA GLY A 108 -4.65 11.45 -12.67
C GLY A 108 -4.11 10.60 -11.53
N ASN A 109 -2.83 10.82 -11.22
CA ASN A 109 -2.11 10.07 -10.21
C ASN A 109 -2.59 10.40 -8.81
N ILE A 110 -2.48 9.40 -7.93
CA ILE A 110 -2.89 9.48 -6.54
C ILE A 110 -1.63 9.62 -5.70
N ARG A 111 -1.59 10.59 -4.79
CA ARG A 111 -0.51 10.78 -3.83
C ARG A 111 -0.98 10.43 -2.42
N LEU A 112 -0.19 9.63 -1.71
CA LEU A 112 -0.40 9.29 -0.31
C LEU A 112 0.89 9.59 0.47
N ASN A 113 0.75 10.17 1.66
CA ASN A 113 1.87 10.40 2.57
C ASN A 113 1.80 9.36 3.69
N LEU A 114 2.75 8.42 3.66
CA LEU A 114 2.74 7.25 4.52
C LEU A 114 3.92 7.28 5.48
N GLU A 115 3.64 7.03 6.74
CA GLU A 115 4.63 6.76 7.78
C GLU A 115 4.82 5.25 7.90
N PHE A 116 6.07 4.82 7.92
CA PHE A 116 6.43 3.42 8.05
C PHE A 116 7.32 3.22 9.27
N VAL A 117 6.99 2.22 10.09
CA VAL A 117 7.93 1.73 11.09
C VAL A 117 9.06 1.00 10.39
N VAL A 118 10.29 1.42 10.67
CA VAL A 118 11.47 0.74 10.16
C VAL A 118 11.84 -0.37 11.13
N LEU A 119 11.86 -1.59 10.61
CA LEU A 119 12.21 -2.79 11.38
C LEU A 119 13.56 -3.34 10.92
N ASP A 120 14.44 -3.59 11.89
CA ASP A 120 15.82 -4.05 11.66
C ASP A 120 15.86 -5.53 11.23
N ASP A 121 14.98 -6.34 11.79
CA ASP A 121 14.89 -7.79 11.65
C ASP A 121 13.80 -8.27 10.68
N ALA A 122 13.19 -7.35 9.92
CA ALA A 122 12.21 -7.70 8.90
C ALA A 122 12.86 -8.19 7.60
N HIS A 123 12.23 -9.16 6.93
CA HIS A 123 12.68 -9.72 5.65
C HIS A 123 11.70 -9.47 4.50
N ILE A 124 11.25 -8.22 4.35
CA ILE A 124 10.27 -7.84 3.32
C ILE A 124 10.97 -7.09 2.18
N GLN A 125 10.77 -7.56 0.95
CA GLN A 125 11.27 -6.90 -0.27
C GLN A 125 10.25 -5.87 -0.78
N GLY A 126 10.21 -4.72 -0.11
CA GLY A 126 9.25 -3.66 -0.40
C GLY A 126 8.72 -3.00 0.86
N PHE A 127 7.65 -2.23 0.68
CA PHE A 127 6.87 -1.65 1.76
C PHE A 127 5.70 -2.57 2.10
N LEU A 128 5.27 -2.56 3.36
CA LEU A 128 4.03 -3.22 3.80
C LEU A 128 3.07 -2.15 4.29
N LEU A 129 1.86 -2.15 3.74
CA LEU A 129 0.75 -1.34 4.19
C LEU A 129 -0.10 -2.16 5.16
N GLY A 130 -0.22 -1.68 6.39
CA GLY A 130 -1.08 -2.25 7.40
C GLY A 130 -2.47 -1.61 7.43
N THR A 131 -3.25 -2.05 8.41
CA THR A 131 -4.62 -1.58 8.65
C THR A 131 -4.71 -0.12 9.08
N ASP A 132 -3.61 0.47 9.57
CA ASP A 132 -3.49 1.89 9.87
C ASP A 132 -3.89 2.75 8.67
N TYR A 133 -3.22 2.55 7.53
CA TYR A 133 -3.49 3.31 6.33
C TYR A 133 -4.60 2.74 5.46
N GLU A 134 -4.95 1.45 5.59
CA GLU A 134 -6.21 0.95 5.02
C GLU A 134 -7.40 1.75 5.57
N ARG A 135 -7.42 2.03 6.88
CA ARG A 135 -8.49 2.80 7.51
C ARG A 135 -8.41 4.30 7.18
N ILE A 136 -7.22 4.91 7.27
CA ILE A 136 -7.05 6.35 7.04
C ILE A 136 -7.47 6.74 5.62
N TYR A 137 -7.07 5.96 4.61
CA TYR A 137 -7.35 6.28 3.21
C TYR A 137 -8.56 5.56 2.63
N GLY A 138 -9.25 4.73 3.41
CA GLY A 138 -10.38 3.91 2.93
C GLY A 138 -9.94 2.97 1.81
N ILE A 139 -8.87 2.21 2.04
CA ILE A 139 -8.31 1.29 1.05
C ILE A 139 -8.98 -0.07 1.21
N ASP A 140 -9.81 -0.43 0.24
CA ASP A 140 -10.43 -1.76 0.18
C ASP A 140 -9.90 -2.57 -0.98
N ILE A 141 -9.74 -3.88 -0.75
CA ILE A 141 -9.47 -4.86 -1.78
C ILE A 141 -10.75 -5.63 -2.04
N TYR A 142 -11.21 -5.63 -3.29
CA TYR A 142 -12.34 -6.46 -3.70
C TYR A 142 -11.93 -7.38 -4.85
N ASN A 143 -12.34 -8.64 -4.74
CA ASN A 143 -12.09 -9.65 -5.77
C ASN A 143 -13.31 -9.71 -6.68
N SER A 144 -13.13 -9.40 -7.96
CA SER A 144 -14.07 -9.68 -9.04
C SER A 144 -13.34 -10.52 -10.09
N LYS A 145 -13.63 -10.37 -11.40
CA LYS A 145 -12.88 -11.06 -12.47
C LYS A 145 -11.37 -10.87 -12.32
N ASN A 146 -10.98 -9.70 -11.81
CA ASN A 146 -9.63 -9.38 -11.38
C ASN A 146 -9.68 -8.90 -9.92
N ARG A 147 -8.52 -8.93 -9.26
CA ARG A 147 -8.37 -8.23 -7.99
C ARG A 147 -8.27 -6.73 -8.26
N ASN A 148 -9.01 -5.94 -7.50
CA ASN A 148 -9.00 -4.48 -7.59
C ASN A 148 -8.76 -3.89 -6.20
N ILE A 149 -8.10 -2.73 -6.17
CA ILE A 149 -7.94 -1.89 -5.00
C ILE A 149 -8.81 -0.67 -5.22
N THR A 150 -9.38 -0.18 -4.13
CA THR A 150 -10.00 1.14 -4.11
C THR A 150 -9.34 2.01 -3.08
N ILE A 151 -9.37 3.32 -3.32
CA ILE A 151 -8.90 4.33 -2.36
C ILE A 151 -10.00 5.38 -2.23
N GLY A 152 -10.37 5.72 -1.00
CA GLY A 152 -11.35 6.75 -0.70
C GLY A 152 -12.48 6.25 0.20
N THR A 153 -12.86 7.12 1.14
CA THR A 153 -13.86 6.83 2.18
C THR A 153 -15.30 7.14 1.77
N ASN A 154 -15.51 7.91 0.70
CA ASN A 154 -16.83 8.20 0.13
C ASN A 154 -16.99 7.45 -1.21
N LYS A 155 -18.14 6.77 -1.40
CA LYS A 155 -18.49 6.05 -2.63
C LYS A 155 -18.31 6.90 -3.89
N GLU A 156 -18.61 8.20 -3.82
CA GLU A 156 -18.49 9.13 -4.97
C GLU A 156 -17.04 9.51 -5.31
N LYS A 157 -16.13 9.43 -4.32
CA LYS A 157 -14.71 9.78 -4.47
C LYS A 157 -13.80 8.55 -4.50
N LYS A 158 -14.38 7.35 -4.62
CA LYS A 158 -13.66 6.08 -4.59
C LYS A 158 -12.94 5.87 -5.92
N LEU A 159 -11.62 5.85 -5.86
CA LEU A 159 -10.76 5.63 -7.02
C LEU A 159 -10.50 4.13 -7.18
N TYR A 160 -10.56 3.64 -8.42
CA TYR A 160 -10.43 2.22 -8.74
C TYR A 160 -9.08 1.94 -9.38
N LEU A 161 -8.30 1.08 -8.74
CA LEU A 161 -6.99 0.65 -9.19
C LEU A 161 -7.06 -0.84 -9.54
N ILE A 162 -6.72 -1.18 -10.78
CA ILE A 162 -6.55 -2.57 -11.18
C ILE A 162 -5.13 -2.99 -10.77
N PHE A 163 -4.99 -4.16 -10.14
CA PHE A 163 -3.68 -4.79 -9.97
C PHE A 163 -3.08 -5.07 -11.35
N THR A 164 -2.29 -4.13 -11.86
CA THR A 164 -1.55 -4.33 -13.10
C THR A 164 -0.21 -4.94 -12.73
N LYS A 165 0.07 -6.14 -13.27
CA LYS A 165 1.41 -6.74 -13.24
C LYS A 165 2.48 -5.82 -13.87
N TYR A 166 2.05 -4.86 -14.70
CA TYR A 166 2.89 -3.86 -15.35
C TYR A 166 2.10 -2.56 -15.50
N LEU A 167 2.43 -1.54 -14.71
CA LEU A 167 2.27 -0.17 -15.20
C LEU A 167 3.40 0.03 -16.21
N PRO A 168 3.13 0.34 -17.49
CA PRO A 168 4.20 0.61 -18.45
C PRO A 168 5.07 1.75 -17.92
N MET A 169 6.39 1.51 -17.87
CA MET A 169 7.45 2.41 -17.36
C MET A 169 7.38 3.86 -17.89
N ILE A 170 6.62 4.09 -18.95
CA ILE A 170 6.46 5.36 -19.66
C ILE A 170 5.95 6.47 -18.71
N HIS A 171 5.13 6.15 -17.71
CA HIS A 171 4.50 7.19 -16.88
C HIS A 171 5.34 7.70 -15.70
N CYS A 172 6.33 6.97 -15.18
CA CYS A 172 7.16 7.52 -14.10
C CYS A 172 8.29 8.43 -14.66
N ARG A 173 8.67 8.25 -15.94
CA ARG A 173 9.66 9.10 -16.64
C ARG A 173 9.10 10.46 -17.10
N SER A 174 7.81 10.54 -17.46
CA SER A 174 7.18 11.80 -17.88
C SER A 174 7.00 12.81 -16.72
N TYR A 175 7.07 12.36 -15.46
CA TYR A 175 7.08 13.26 -14.30
C TYR A 175 8.35 14.14 -14.25
N LEU A 176 9.51 13.60 -14.64
CA LEU A 176 10.78 14.33 -14.68
C LEU A 176 10.69 15.55 -15.61
N MET A 177 10.10 15.36 -16.80
CA MET A 177 9.99 16.40 -17.82
C MET A 177 9.03 17.54 -17.46
N ASN A 178 8.02 17.29 -16.61
CA ASN A 178 7.03 18.29 -16.22
C ASN A 178 7.44 19.10 -14.97
N SER A 179 8.16 18.49 -14.01
CA SER A 179 8.67 19.22 -12.83
C SER A 179 9.85 20.14 -13.16
N GLU A 180 10.71 19.75 -14.10
CA GLU A 180 11.79 20.62 -14.58
C GLU A 180 11.24 21.87 -15.32
N ARG A 181 10.15 21.72 -16.08
CA ARG A 181 9.46 22.86 -16.73
C ARG A 181 8.79 23.80 -15.72
N ALA A 182 8.25 23.29 -14.62
CA ALA A 182 7.65 24.11 -13.57
C ALA A 182 8.68 24.89 -12.76
N SER A 183 9.92 24.41 -12.69
CA SER A 183 11.03 25.03 -11.94
C SER A 183 11.77 26.11 -12.73
N LEU A 184 11.62 26.15 -14.06
CA LEU A 184 12.29 27.08 -14.97
C LEU A 184 11.43 28.30 -15.36
N ALA A 185 10.18 28.39 -14.89
CA ALA A 185 9.30 29.53 -15.13
C ALA A 185 9.41 30.57 -14.01
N LEU A 186 10.58 31.20 -13.88
CA LEU A 186 10.68 32.48 -13.17
C LEU A 186 10.22 33.61 -14.12
N PRO A 187 9.31 34.51 -13.71
CA PRO A 187 8.95 35.65 -14.55
C PRO A 187 10.14 36.59 -14.67
N SER A 188 10.52 36.88 -15.92
CA SER A 188 11.52 37.91 -16.24
C SER A 188 11.05 39.26 -15.70
N PRO A 189 11.88 40.01 -14.96
CA PRO A 189 11.49 41.34 -14.48
C PRO A 189 11.33 42.27 -15.68
N ALA A 190 10.14 42.89 -15.75
CA ALA A 190 9.78 43.86 -16.76
C ALA A 190 10.78 45.03 -16.77
N ASN A 191 11.33 45.31 -17.95
CA ASN A 191 12.04 46.55 -18.26
C ASN A 191 11.12 47.74 -17.92
N LYS A 192 11.57 48.60 -17.00
CA LYS A 192 11.04 49.95 -16.86
C LYS A 192 12.02 50.89 -17.56
N ASN A 193 11.48 51.63 -18.52
CA ASN A 193 12.10 52.80 -19.15
C ASN A 193 12.53 53.83 -18.10
#